data_AF-A0A671N522-F1
#
_entry.id   AF-A0A671N522-F1
#
_cell.length_a   1.000
_cell.length_b   1.000
_cell.length_c   1.000
_cell.angle_alpha   90.00
_cell.angle_beta   90.00
_cell.angle_gamma   90.00
#
_symmetry.space_group_name_H-M   'P 1'
#
loop_
_entity.id
_entity.type
_entity.pdbx_description
1 polymer ?
#
loop_
_entity_poly.entity_id
_entity_poly.type
_entity_poly.pdbx_seq_one_letter_code
_entity_poly.pdbx_strand_id
1 'polypeptide(L)'
;SIMQNDNSKHKFFSHTVDESDIILVFCPIVSRAGTDIEAALNNLIYPTAFQIKLSLICLLVLHHTFDPEKTVPDSSRCVKRTDLLTVDFLFYEDAGLLKCQKNSDSTDTTVNWLIQQVCNKILHKI
;
A
#
# COMPACT_ATOMS: atom_id res chain seq x y z
N SER A 1 9.09 22.97 -30.88
CA SER A 1 8.96 22.27 -32.17
C SER A 1 8.27 20.95 -31.97
N ILE A 2 7.34 20.68 -32.87
CA ILE A 2 6.29 19.64 -32.94
C ILE A 2 6.92 18.23 -32.98
N MET A 3 6.36 17.21 -32.30
CA MET A 3 5.39 16.25 -32.88
C MET A 3 4.35 15.74 -31.87
N GLN A 4 3.11 15.66 -32.35
CA GLN A 4 1.86 15.25 -31.69
C GLN A 4 1.59 13.72 -31.81
N ASN A 5 0.44 13.32 -31.25
CA ASN A 5 -0.31 12.04 -31.30
C ASN A 5 -0.01 11.07 -30.14
N ASP A 6 -0.98 10.60 -29.35
CA ASP A 6 -2.38 10.31 -29.70
C ASP A 6 -3.31 10.31 -28.46
N ASN A 7 -4.60 10.42 -28.72
CA ASN A 7 -5.68 10.61 -27.77
C ASN A 7 -5.99 9.36 -26.94
N SER A 8 -5.57 9.33 -25.68
CA SER A 8 -6.44 8.82 -24.62
C SER A 8 -6.15 9.58 -23.33
N LYS A 9 -7.12 10.42 -22.93
CA LYS A 9 -7.15 10.93 -21.57
C LYS A 9 -7.50 9.74 -20.68
N HIS A 10 -6.52 8.93 -20.27
CA HIS A 10 -6.57 8.35 -18.94
C HIS A 10 -6.46 9.52 -17.98
N LYS A 11 -7.60 10.18 -17.77
CA LYS A 11 -7.80 11.11 -16.67
C LYS A 11 -7.71 10.24 -15.42
N PHE A 12 -6.48 10.04 -14.94
CA PHE A 12 -6.27 9.60 -13.57
C PHE A 12 -6.84 10.72 -12.71
N PHE A 13 -8.03 10.49 -12.17
CA PHE A 13 -8.57 11.34 -11.14
C PHE A 13 -7.68 11.13 -9.90
N SER A 14 -6.60 11.92 -9.78
CA SER A 14 -5.93 12.07 -8.49
C SER A 14 -6.87 12.89 -7.62
N HIS A 15 -7.71 12.20 -6.86
CA HIS A 15 -8.40 12.85 -5.75
C HIS A 15 -7.30 13.27 -4.76
N THR A 16 -7.46 14.45 -4.17
CA THR A 16 -6.59 14.84 -3.06
C THR A 16 -6.77 13.83 -1.93
N VAL A 17 -5.70 13.53 -1.18
CA VAL A 17 -5.75 12.63 0.00
C VAL A 17 -6.90 13.02 0.96
N ASP A 18 -7.28 14.30 0.94
CA ASP A 18 -8.36 14.94 1.71
C ASP A 18 -9.74 14.25 1.64
N GLU A 19 -10.03 13.43 0.62
CA GLU A 19 -11.34 12.75 0.47
C GLU A 19 -11.24 11.20 0.49
N SER A 20 -10.07 10.64 0.82
CA SER A 20 -9.85 9.19 0.70
C SER A 20 -10.16 8.42 1.98
N ASP A 21 -11.05 7.43 1.90
CA ASP A 21 -11.31 6.48 3.00
C ASP A 21 -10.16 5.49 3.22
N ILE A 22 -9.37 5.22 2.17
CA ILE A 22 -8.29 4.23 2.15
C ILE A 22 -7.06 4.84 1.49
N ILE A 23 -5.91 4.70 2.12
CA ILE A 23 -4.60 5.12 1.60
C ILE A 23 -3.74 3.88 1.41
N LEU A 24 -3.36 3.60 0.16
CA LEU A 24 -2.39 2.55 -0.17
C LEU A 24 -1.00 3.16 -0.32
N VAL A 25 -0.04 2.65 0.44
CA VAL A 25 1.32 3.17 0.49
C VAL A 25 2.24 2.11 -0.09
N PHE A 26 2.73 2.33 -1.30
CA PHE A 26 3.66 1.42 -1.95
C PHE A 26 5.09 1.67 -1.44
N CYS A 27 5.72 0.62 -0.92
CA CYS A 27 7.07 0.66 -0.37
C CYS A 27 7.93 -0.41 -1.05
N PRO A 28 8.47 -0.14 -2.26
CA PRO A 28 9.46 -1.02 -2.86
C PRO A 28 10.74 -1.05 -2.02
N ILE A 29 11.22 -2.26 -1.71
CA ILE A 29 12.49 -2.45 -1.02
C ILE A 29 13.62 -2.30 -2.02
N VAL A 30 14.31 -1.17 -1.94
CA VAL A 30 15.43 -0.80 -2.82
C VAL A 30 16.77 -0.86 -2.09
N SER A 31 16.75 -0.77 -0.76
CA SER A 31 17.92 -0.82 0.09
C SER A 31 17.78 -1.90 1.16
N ARG A 32 17.22 -1.55 2.32
CA ARG A 32 16.93 -2.43 3.45
C ARG A 32 15.51 -2.15 3.89
N ALA A 33 14.77 -3.23 4.16
CA ALA A 33 13.36 -3.16 4.56
C ALA A 33 13.08 -2.08 5.61
N GLY A 34 13.82 -2.08 6.72
CA GLY A 34 13.62 -1.08 7.78
C GLY A 34 13.81 0.37 7.34
N THR A 35 14.82 0.65 6.50
CA THR A 35 15.11 2.02 6.02
C THR A 35 14.04 2.50 5.03
N ASP A 36 13.66 1.65 4.08
CA ASP A 36 12.67 2.01 3.06
C ASP A 36 11.27 2.16 3.69
N ILE A 37 10.91 1.29 4.64
CA ILE A 37 9.66 1.38 5.42
C ILE A 37 9.62 2.66 6.25
N GLU A 38 10.70 3.00 6.96
CA GLU A 38 10.78 4.25 7.73
C GLU A 38 10.59 5.48 6.84
N ALA A 39 11.24 5.51 5.68
CA ALA A 39 11.09 6.59 4.71
C ALA A 39 9.64 6.69 4.19
N ALA A 40 9.01 5.55 3.85
CA ALA A 40 7.62 5.51 3.40
C ALA A 40 6.66 6.05 4.48
N LEU A 41 6.85 5.66 5.74
CA LEU A 41 6.02 6.11 6.86
C LEU A 41 6.20 7.60 7.18
N ASN A 42 7.43 8.13 7.07
CA ASN A 42 7.69 9.55 7.27
C ASN A 42 6.98 10.42 6.22
N ASN A 43 6.84 9.91 4.99
CA ASN A 43 6.08 10.59 3.95
C ASN A 43 4.56 10.64 4.23
N LEU A 44 4.06 9.79 5.12
CA LEU A 44 2.65 9.82 5.55
C LEU A 44 2.36 10.94 6.56
N ILE A 45 3.35 11.71 7.02
CA ILE A 45 3.16 12.79 8.00
C ILE A 45 2.83 14.13 7.32
N TYR A 46 2.97 14.21 5.99
CA TYR A 46 2.70 15.43 5.21
C TYR A 46 1.21 15.75 4.95
N PRO A 47 0.27 14.79 4.81
CA PRO A 47 -1.15 15.11 4.94
C PRO A 47 -1.45 15.59 6.36
N THR A 48 -2.44 16.46 6.56
CA THR A 48 -2.72 16.95 7.91
C THR A 48 -3.01 15.77 8.85
N ALA A 49 -2.36 15.72 10.02
CA ALA A 49 -2.43 14.59 10.96
C ALA A 49 -3.87 14.16 11.31
N PHE A 50 -4.83 15.07 11.21
CA PHE A 50 -6.26 14.80 11.42
C PHE A 50 -6.91 13.97 10.30
N GLN A 51 -6.52 14.17 9.04
CA GLN A 51 -7.09 13.44 7.89
C GLN A 51 -6.58 12.00 7.85
N ILE A 52 -5.27 11.81 8.07
CA ILE A 52 -4.66 10.49 8.20
C ILE A 52 -5.32 9.66 9.30
N LYS A 53 -5.77 10.30 10.38
CA LYS A 53 -6.49 9.63 11.47
C LYS A 53 -7.82 9.03 11.03
N LEU A 54 -8.44 9.56 9.97
CA LEU A 54 -9.72 9.09 9.48
C LEU A 54 -9.58 8.03 8.39
N SER A 55 -8.50 8.05 7.60
CA SER A 55 -8.26 7.07 6.55
C SER A 55 -7.72 5.74 7.09
N LEU A 56 -8.08 4.64 6.42
CA LEU A 56 -7.47 3.33 6.65
C LEU A 56 -6.18 3.23 5.83
N ILE A 57 -5.05 3.04 6.49
CA ILE A 57 -3.75 2.99 5.82
C ILE A 57 -3.30 1.54 5.63
N CYS A 58 -2.94 1.18 4.40
CA CYS A 58 -2.28 -0.07 4.08
C CYS A 58 -0.88 0.22 3.52
N LEU A 59 0.16 -0.27 4.19
CA LEU A 59 1.53 -0.28 3.73
C LEU A 59 1.80 -1.57 2.94
N LEU A 60 2.00 -1.43 1.63
CA LEU A 60 2.29 -2.51 0.71
C LEU A 60 3.80 -2.56 0.48
N VAL A 61 4.48 -3.44 1.20
CA VAL A 61 5.92 -3.65 1.07
C VAL A 61 6.19 -4.55 -0.13
N LEU A 62 6.89 -4.03 -1.14
CA LEU A 62 7.15 -4.73 -2.38
C LEU A 62 8.58 -5.27 -2.39
N HIS A 63 8.71 -6.59 -2.29
CA HIS A 63 9.99 -7.29 -2.37
C HIS A 63 10.31 -7.63 -3.82
N HIS A 64 11.39 -7.06 -4.33
CA HIS A 64 11.82 -7.31 -5.71
C HIS A 64 12.41 -8.73 -5.83
N THR A 65 11.77 -9.59 -6.61
CA THR A 65 12.21 -10.97 -6.87
C THR A 65 11.53 -11.53 -8.12
N PHE A 66 12.22 -12.37 -8.87
CA PHE A 66 11.60 -13.17 -9.93
C PHE A 66 11.08 -14.53 -9.41
N ASP A 67 11.51 -14.96 -8.22
CA ASP A 67 11.12 -16.22 -7.59
C ASP A 67 9.75 -16.09 -6.89
N PRO A 68 8.69 -16.77 -7.37
CA PRO A 68 7.34 -16.70 -6.78
C PRO A 68 7.25 -17.40 -5.42
N GLU A 69 8.18 -18.30 -5.10
CA GLU A 69 8.22 -19.05 -3.83
C GLU A 69 9.17 -18.42 -2.81
N LYS A 70 9.67 -17.21 -3.10
CA LYS A 70 10.60 -16.50 -2.23
C LYS A 70 9.97 -16.22 -0.87
N THR A 71 10.51 -16.84 0.16
CA THR A 71 10.22 -16.44 1.54
C THR A 71 10.87 -15.10 1.84
N VAL A 72 10.06 -14.16 2.36
CA VAL A 72 10.50 -12.85 2.82
C VAL A 72 10.22 -12.69 4.31
N PRO A 73 11.00 -11.89 5.04
CA PRO A 73 10.69 -11.54 6.42
C PRO A 73 9.33 -10.83 6.52
N ASP A 74 8.67 -10.99 7.66
CA ASP A 74 7.47 -10.25 8.03
C ASP A 74 7.83 -8.77 8.29
N SER A 75 7.41 -7.90 7.38
CA SER A 75 7.77 -6.47 7.42
C SER A 75 7.02 -5.68 8.50
N SER A 76 5.94 -6.22 9.07
CA SER A 76 5.24 -5.57 10.18
C SER A 76 6.15 -5.37 11.39
N ARG A 77 7.19 -6.19 11.54
CA ARG A 77 8.22 -6.07 12.58
C ARG A 77 9.06 -4.81 12.48
N CYS A 78 9.11 -4.17 11.32
CA CYS A 78 9.77 -2.89 11.11
C CYS A 78 8.85 -1.69 11.41
N VAL A 79 7.57 -1.92 11.69
CA VAL A 79 6.56 -0.89 11.91
C VAL A 79 6.19 -0.81 13.39
N LYS A 80 6.30 0.38 13.98
CA LYS A 80 5.90 0.62 15.39
C LYS A 80 4.46 1.09 15.55
N ARG A 81 3.83 1.54 14.46
CA ARG A 81 2.46 2.05 14.43
C ARG A 81 1.46 0.89 14.38
N THR A 82 0.38 1.00 15.15
CA THR A 82 -0.69 -0.01 15.22
C THR A 82 -1.95 0.38 14.46
N ASP A 83 -1.98 1.57 13.87
CA ASP A 83 -3.11 2.16 13.16
C ASP A 83 -3.08 1.95 11.64
N LEU A 84 -2.19 1.07 11.17
CA LEU A 84 -2.07 0.70 9.76
C LEU A 84 -1.91 -0.80 9.58
N LEU A 85 -2.31 -1.30 8.42
CA LEU A 85 -2.02 -2.66 7.98
C LEU A 85 -0.69 -2.69 7.24
N THR A 86 0.19 -3.64 7.55
CA THR A 86 1.40 -3.93 6.74
C THR A 86 1.24 -5.27 6.06
N VAL A 87 1.49 -5.31 4.75
CA VAL A 87 1.40 -6.52 3.92
C VAL A 87 2.59 -6.61 2.98
N ASP A 88 3.06 -7.84 2.75
CA ASP A 88 4.27 -8.14 2.00
C ASP A 88 3.94 -8.76 0.65
N PHE A 89 4.30 -8.09 -0.44
CA PHE A 89 4.10 -8.56 -1.81
C PHE A 89 5.42 -8.87 -2.50
N LEU A 90 5.42 -9.85 -3.39
CA LEU A 90 6.51 -10.09 -4.34
C LEU A 90 6.21 -9.40 -5.67
N PHE A 91 7.18 -8.68 -6.20
CA PHE A 91 7.07 -8.04 -7.50
C PHE A 91 8.33 -8.21 -8.34
N TYR A 92 8.16 -8.14 -9.65
CA TYR A 92 9.23 -8.12 -10.64
C TYR A 92 8.92 -7.06 -11.70
N GLU A 93 9.93 -6.31 -12.13
CA GLU A 93 9.76 -5.11 -12.98
C GLU A 93 8.94 -5.39 -14.25
N ASP A 94 9.19 -6.51 -14.92
CA ASP A 94 8.51 -6.86 -16.18
C ASP A 94 7.13 -7.52 -15.99
N ALA A 95 6.88 -8.08 -14.80
CA ALA A 95 5.67 -8.86 -14.52
C ALA A 95 4.68 -8.14 -13.58
N GLY A 96 5.13 -7.07 -12.91
CA GLY A 96 4.42 -6.46 -11.80
C GLY A 96 4.35 -7.40 -10.59
N LEU A 97 3.20 -7.46 -9.92
CA LEU A 97 2.97 -8.39 -8.82
C LEU A 97 2.99 -9.84 -9.33
N LEU A 98 3.79 -10.69 -8.69
CA LEU A 98 3.87 -12.09 -9.06
C LEU A 98 2.53 -12.80 -8.80
N LYS A 99 2.20 -13.77 -9.66
CA LYS A 99 1.08 -14.69 -9.43
C LYS A 99 1.57 -15.82 -8.53
N CYS A 100 1.48 -15.62 -7.21
CA CYS A 100 1.91 -16.62 -6.22
C CYS A 100 0.99 -16.61 -4.99
N GLN A 101 1.06 -17.68 -4.20
CA GLN A 101 0.21 -17.84 -3.02
C GLN A 101 0.39 -16.68 -2.03
N LYS A 102 1.63 -16.23 -1.80
CA LYS A 102 1.92 -15.11 -0.90
C LYS A 102 1.17 -13.83 -1.28
N ASN A 103 1.09 -13.51 -2.58
CA ASN A 103 0.40 -12.31 -3.05
C ASN A 103 -1.13 -12.48 -2.96
N SER A 104 -1.65 -13.68 -3.21
CA SER A 104 -3.05 -14.00 -2.95
C SER A 104 -3.40 -13.82 -1.47
N ASP A 105 -2.62 -14.41 -0.56
CA ASP A 105 -2.82 -14.30 0.88
C ASP A 105 -2.73 -12.85 1.37
N SER A 106 -1.81 -12.08 0.82
CA SER A 106 -1.63 -10.65 1.15
C SER A 106 -2.80 -9.80 0.62
N THR A 107 -3.36 -10.17 -0.53
CA THR A 107 -4.58 -9.56 -1.08
C THR A 107 -5.77 -9.85 -0.19
N ASP A 108 -5.97 -11.12 0.18
CA ASP A 108 -7.07 -11.54 1.07
C ASP A 108 -6.96 -10.89 2.44
N THR A 109 -5.74 -10.83 3.00
CA THR A 109 -5.47 -10.12 4.26
C THR A 109 -5.86 -8.64 4.16
N THR A 110 -5.48 -7.98 3.07
CA THR A 110 -5.81 -6.57 2.83
C THR A 110 -7.32 -6.36 2.75
N VAL A 111 -8.02 -7.15 1.94
CA VAL A 111 -9.47 -7.05 1.76
C VAL A 111 -10.21 -7.33 3.06
N ASN A 112 -9.86 -8.43 3.75
CA ASN A 112 -10.52 -8.81 4.99
C ASN A 112 -10.32 -7.75 6.08
N TRP A 113 -9.11 -7.21 6.22
CA TRP A 113 -8.85 -6.14 7.17
C TRP A 113 -9.66 -4.88 6.83
N LEU A 114 -9.70 -4.46 5.56
CA LEU A 114 -10.48 -3.29 5.14
C LEU A 114 -11.97 -3.46 5.46
N ILE A 115 -12.55 -4.64 5.15
CA ILE A 115 -13.94 -4.96 5.47
C ILE A 115 -14.18 -4.87 6.98
N GLN A 116 -13.30 -5.47 7.80
CA GLN A 116 -13.41 -5.42 9.25
C GLN A 116 -13.39 -3.99 9.79
N GLN A 117 -12.48 -3.15 9.30
CA GLN A 117 -12.38 -1.76 9.74
C GLN A 117 -13.60 -0.93 9.36
N VAL A 118 -14.14 -1.12 8.15
CA VAL A 118 -15.37 -0.45 7.71
C VAL A 118 -16.56 -0.90 8.56
N CYS A 119 -16.72 -2.20 8.80
CA CYS A 119 -17.78 -2.74 9.65
C CYS A 119 -17.71 -2.19 11.09
N ASN A 120 -16.51 -2.14 11.68
CA ASN A 120 -16.32 -1.58 13.02
C ASN A 120 -16.69 -0.10 13.08
N LYS A 121 -16.32 0.69 12.07
CA LYS A 121 -16.71 2.12 11.99
C LYS A 121 -18.22 2.33 11.90
N ILE A 122 -18.96 1.41 11.27
CA ILE A 122 -20.44 1.47 11.20
C ILE A 122 -21.05 1.11 12.56
N LEU A 123 -20.55 0.06 13.21
CA LEU A 123 -21.05 -0.40 14.51
C LEU A 123 -20.90 0.64 15.63
N HIS A 124 -19.83 1.45 15.60
CA HIS A 124 -19.63 2.53 16.58
C HIS A 124 -20.39 3.83 16.26
N LYS A 125 -21.15 3.88 15.17
CA LYS A 125 -21.98 5.04 14.76
C LYS A 125 -23.49 4.83 14.96
N ILE A 126 -23.92 3.61 15.33
CA ILE A 126 -25.32 3.26 15.67
C ILE A 126 -25.42 3.18 17.20
#